data_AF-A0A1F8EH55-F1
#
_entry.id   AF-A0A1F8EH55-F1
#
_cell.length_a   1.000
_cell.length_b   1.000
_cell.length_c   1.000
_cell.angle_alpha   90.00
_cell.angle_beta   90.00
_cell.angle_gamma   90.00
#
_symmetry.space_group_name_H-M   'P 1'
#
loop_
_entity.id
_entity.type
_entity.pdbx_description
1 polymer ?
#
loop_
_entity_poly.entity_id
_entity_poly.type
_entity_poly.pdbx_seq_one_letter_code
_entity_poly.pdbx_strand_id
1 'polypeptide(L)'
;MSFFRKETPPQPPPDLSASLEPEKTSETKPELDPVSEELHNRAVRERLDITRKIFDLESTERTLLSIGMQKDSGITPDSKFPEILDYVNHELKRNRELKDEL
;
A
#
# COMPACT_ATOMS: atom_id res chain seq x y z
N MET A 1 -24.84 31.36 55.55
CA MET A 1 -23.71 31.87 54.73
C MET A 1 -23.56 30.94 53.54
N SER A 2 -23.65 31.48 52.33
CA SER A 2 -23.66 30.69 51.09
C SER A 2 -22.23 30.40 50.62
N PHE A 3 -21.90 29.13 50.38
CA PHE A 3 -20.67 28.72 49.71
C PHE A 3 -20.99 28.43 48.23
N PHE A 4 -21.05 29.48 47.41
CA PHE A 4 -21.06 29.30 45.95
C PHE A 4 -19.63 28.96 45.50
N ARG A 5 -19.34 27.68 45.25
CA ARG A 5 -18.23 27.32 44.36
C ARG A 5 -18.74 27.46 42.92
N LYS A 6 -18.23 28.45 42.19
CA LYS A 6 -18.37 28.52 40.73
C LYS A 6 -17.55 27.39 40.14
N GLU A 7 -18.22 26.38 39.57
CA GLU A 7 -17.57 25.42 38.69
C GLU A 7 -17.30 26.12 37.36
N THR A 8 -16.02 26.28 37.01
CA THR A 8 -15.59 26.68 35.67
C THR A 8 -15.68 25.47 34.74
N PRO A 9 -16.33 25.57 33.57
CA PRO A 9 -16.31 24.49 32.58
C PRO A 9 -14.86 24.25 32.09
N PRO A 10 -14.52 23.01 31.70
CA PRO A 10 -13.17 22.68 31.24
C PRO A 10 -12.83 23.53 30.02
N GLN A 11 -11.71 24.23 30.12
CA GLN A 11 -11.12 25.01 29.04
C GLN A 11 -10.94 24.11 27.79
N PRO A 12 -11.37 24.53 26.59
CA PRO A 12 -11.11 23.75 25.39
C PRO A 12 -9.60 23.63 25.18
N PRO A 13 -9.11 22.52 24.62
CA PRO A 13 -7.68 22.35 24.33
C PRO A 13 -7.21 23.49 23.42
N PRO A 14 -5.93 23.89 23.54
CA PRO A 14 -5.37 24.95 22.70
C PRO A 14 -5.57 24.60 21.23
N ASP A 15 -6.10 25.57 20.50
CA ASP A 15 -6.36 25.52 19.07
C ASP A 15 -5.03 25.22 18.34
N LEU A 16 -4.89 23.99 17.83
CA LEU A 16 -3.72 23.53 17.07
C LEU A 16 -3.70 24.12 15.64
N SER A 17 -4.47 25.18 15.37
CA SER A 17 -4.38 25.95 14.12
C SER A 17 -3.18 26.92 14.09
N ALA A 18 -2.38 26.97 15.15
CA ALA A 18 -1.12 27.70 15.16
C ALA A 18 -0.03 26.96 14.38
N SER A 19 0.12 27.38 13.12
CA SER A 19 1.40 27.42 12.40
C SER A 19 2.04 26.05 12.08
N LEU A 20 1.46 25.35 11.11
CA LEU A 20 2.24 24.53 10.19
C LEU A 20 2.25 25.24 8.83
N GLU A 21 3.01 26.34 8.74
CA GLU A 21 3.69 26.62 7.49
C GLU A 21 4.50 25.36 7.18
N PRO A 22 4.28 24.66 6.05
CA PRO A 22 5.26 23.68 5.64
C PRO A 22 6.51 24.50 5.37
N GLU A 23 7.51 24.39 6.24
CA GLU A 23 8.89 24.66 5.85
C GLU A 23 9.05 23.89 4.54
N LYS A 24 9.04 24.63 3.43
CA LYS A 24 9.47 24.13 2.14
C LYS A 24 10.92 23.77 2.35
N THR A 25 11.16 22.54 2.82
CA THR A 25 12.31 21.78 2.41
C THR A 25 12.19 21.72 0.90
N SER A 26 12.76 22.74 0.25
CA SER A 26 13.17 22.68 -1.13
C SER A 26 14.16 21.52 -1.17
N GLU A 27 13.63 20.31 -1.25
CA GLU A 27 14.34 19.18 -1.80
C GLU A 27 14.74 19.66 -3.18
N THR A 28 15.98 20.10 -3.30
CA THR A 28 16.59 20.44 -4.57
C THR A 28 16.59 19.14 -5.35
N LYS A 29 15.51 18.91 -6.10
CA LYS A 29 15.40 17.79 -7.03
C LYS A 29 16.62 17.93 -7.94
N PRO A 30 17.55 16.96 -7.96
CA PRO A 30 18.71 17.08 -8.81
C PRO A 30 18.21 17.29 -10.24
N GLU A 31 18.65 18.36 -10.88
CA GLU A 31 18.38 18.59 -12.30
C GLU A 31 19.11 17.49 -13.07
N LEU A 32 18.36 16.46 -13.44
CA LEU A 32 18.83 15.42 -14.34
C LEU A 32 18.89 16.00 -15.75
N ASP A 33 19.88 15.60 -16.54
CA ASP A 33 19.84 15.88 -17.97
C ASP A 33 18.61 15.18 -18.59
N PRO A 34 18.11 15.65 -19.76
CA PRO A 34 16.89 15.12 -20.35
C PRO A 34 16.89 13.60 -20.58
N VAL A 35 18.04 13.00 -20.88
CA VAL A 35 18.17 11.54 -21.08
C VAL A 35 18.08 10.82 -19.74
N SER A 36 18.76 11.34 -18.71
CA SER A 36 18.65 10.81 -17.35
C SER A 36 17.23 10.95 -16.78
N GLU A 37 16.52 12.04 -17.09
CA GLU A 37 15.12 12.21 -16.69
C GLU A 37 14.19 11.20 -17.40
N GLU A 38 14.39 10.95 -18.70
CA GLU A 38 13.62 9.95 -19.44
C GLU A 38 13.83 8.53 -18.87
N LEU A 39 15.09 8.16 -18.58
CA LEU A 39 15.43 6.88 -17.96
C LEU A 39 14.84 6.75 -16.55
N HIS A 40 14.93 7.82 -15.74
CA HIS A 40 14.32 7.85 -14.42
C HIS A 40 12.80 7.65 -14.50
N ASN A 41 12.13 8.38 -15.39
CA ASN A 41 10.69 8.25 -15.58
C ASN A 41 10.29 6.85 -16.06
N ARG A 42 11.10 6.22 -16.91
CA ARG A 42 10.89 4.84 -17.33
C ARG A 42 11.02 3.86 -16.16
N ALA A 43 12.09 3.97 -15.36
CA ALA A 43 12.29 3.13 -14.18
C ALA A 43 11.15 3.29 -13.15
N VAL A 44 10.68 4.52 -12.93
CA VAL A 44 9.53 4.80 -12.04
C VAL A 44 8.25 4.13 -12.53
N ARG A 45 7.95 4.19 -13.83
CA ARG A 45 6.78 3.51 -14.42
C ARG A 45 6.90 2.01 -14.27
N GLU A 46 8.07 1.44 -14.57
CA GLU A 46 8.32 0.01 -14.46
C GLU A 46 8.13 -0.50 -13.03
N ARG A 47 8.68 0.22 -12.04
CA ARG A 47 8.49 -0.10 -10.61
C ARG A 47 7.01 -0.03 -10.19
N LEU A 48 6.28 0.95 -10.69
CA LEU A 48 4.85 1.11 -10.41
C LEU A 48 4.04 -0.04 -11.01
N ASP A 49 4.36 -0.45 -12.24
CA ASP A 49 3.69 -1.57 -12.92
C ASP A 49 3.97 -2.90 -12.23
N ILE A 50 5.21 -3.15 -11.79
CA ILE A 50 5.53 -4.34 -10.98
C ILE A 50 4.77 -4.31 -9.65
N THR A 51 4.71 -3.15 -8.98
CA THR A 51 3.97 -3.02 -7.72
C THR A 51 2.48 -3.34 -7.90
N ARG A 52 1.87 -2.86 -8.99
CA ARG A 52 0.48 -3.18 -9.33
C ARG A 52 0.29 -4.67 -9.61
N LYS A 53 1.19 -5.27 -10.39
CA LYS A 53 1.13 -6.71 -10.70
C LYS A 53 1.23 -7.57 -9.45
N ILE A 54 2.10 -7.22 -8.49
CA ILE A 54 2.17 -7.92 -7.19
C ILE A 54 0.84 -7.82 -6.46
N PHE A 55 0.24 -6.63 -6.39
CA PHE A 55 -1.05 -6.43 -5.72
C PHE A 55 -2.16 -7.30 -6.34
N ASP A 56 -2.26 -7.32 -7.67
CA ASP A 56 -3.27 -8.12 -8.38
C ASP A 56 -3.09 -9.62 -8.14
N LEU A 57 -1.84 -10.09 -8.15
CA LEU A 57 -1.51 -11.48 -7.87
C LEU A 57 -1.81 -11.86 -6.40
N GLU A 58 -1.52 -10.99 -5.43
CA GLU A 58 -1.84 -11.24 -4.01
C GLU A 58 -3.36 -11.24 -3.77
N SER A 59 -4.10 -10.43 -4.53
CA SER A 59 -5.57 -10.47 -4.51
C SER A 59 -6.05 -11.80 -5.08
N THR A 60 -5.48 -12.25 -6.20
CA THR A 60 -5.82 -13.53 -6.85
C THR A 60 -5.52 -14.72 -5.94
N GLU A 61 -4.34 -14.75 -5.30
CA GLU A 61 -3.96 -15.77 -4.31
C GLU A 61 -4.99 -15.85 -3.18
N ARG A 62 -5.37 -14.70 -2.60
CA ARG A 62 -6.37 -14.64 -1.52
C ARG A 62 -7.74 -15.17 -1.97
N THR A 63 -8.17 -14.83 -3.18
CA THR A 63 -9.42 -15.35 -3.75
C THR A 63 -9.35 -16.86 -3.95
N LEU A 64 -8.26 -17.37 -4.51
CA LEU A 64 -8.05 -18.81 -4.70
C LEU A 64 -8.08 -19.54 -3.37
N LEU A 65 -7.29 -19.10 -2.37
CA LEU A 65 -7.28 -19.69 -1.03
C LEU A 65 -8.67 -19.68 -0.39
N SER A 66 -9.43 -18.59 -0.55
CA SER A 66 -10.80 -18.51 -0.05
C SER A 66 -11.71 -19.56 -0.69
N ILE A 67 -11.60 -19.77 -2.01
CA ILE A 67 -12.33 -20.83 -2.74
C ILE A 67 -11.90 -22.21 -2.22
N GLY A 68 -10.60 -22.45 -2.05
CA GLY A 68 -10.08 -23.71 -1.53
C GLY A 68 -10.52 -24.04 -0.10
N MET A 69 -10.83 -23.02 0.69
CA MET A 69 -11.28 -23.17 2.08
C MET A 69 -12.81 -23.26 2.24
N GLN A 70 -13.60 -23.00 1.18
CA GLN A 70 -15.07 -23.06 1.21
C GLN A 70 -15.60 -24.51 1.22
N LYS A 71 -15.34 -25.22 2.33
CA LYS A 71 -15.81 -26.59 2.57
C LYS A 71 -17.34 -26.69 2.63
N ASP A 72 -18.00 -25.61 3.03
CA ASP A 72 -19.46 -25.55 3.22
C ASP A 72 -20.24 -25.40 1.91
N SER A 73 -19.55 -25.09 0.80
CA SER A 73 -20.18 -24.95 -0.52
C SER A 73 -20.52 -26.30 -1.17
N GLY A 74 -19.95 -27.40 -0.68
CA GLY A 74 -20.01 -28.71 -1.34
C GLY A 74 -19.29 -28.77 -2.69
N ILE A 75 -18.66 -27.67 -3.12
CA ILE A 75 -17.88 -27.56 -4.35
C ILE A 75 -16.42 -27.81 -3.99
N THR A 76 -15.90 -28.98 -4.35
CA THR A 76 -14.48 -29.27 -4.27
C THR A 76 -13.77 -28.55 -5.43
N PRO A 77 -12.67 -27.82 -5.17
CA PRO A 77 -11.86 -27.26 -6.26
C PRO A 77 -11.42 -28.35 -7.23
N ASP A 78 -11.41 -28.02 -8.53
CA ASP A 78 -10.95 -28.93 -9.59
C ASP A 78 -9.51 -29.41 -9.32
N SER A 79 -9.16 -30.57 -9.87
CA SER A 79 -7.82 -31.15 -9.93
C SER A 79 -6.70 -30.17 -10.31
N LYS A 80 -7.01 -29.13 -11.10
CA LYS A 80 -6.07 -28.09 -11.53
C LYS A 80 -5.89 -26.94 -10.54
N PHE A 81 -6.72 -26.87 -9.50
CA PHE A 81 -6.68 -25.78 -8.54
C PHE A 81 -5.31 -25.62 -7.86
N PRO A 82 -4.63 -26.71 -7.41
CA PRO A 82 -3.28 -26.59 -6.86
C PRO A 82 -2.27 -26.05 -7.89
N GLU A 83 -2.36 -26.47 -9.16
CA GLU A 83 -1.46 -26.00 -10.22
C GLU A 83 -1.61 -24.48 -10.46
N ILE A 84 -2.85 -23.99 -10.42
CA ILE A 84 -3.14 -22.55 -10.57
C ILE A 84 -2.60 -21.77 -9.37
N LEU A 85 -2.77 -22.28 -8.15
CA LEU A 85 -2.25 -21.63 -6.95
C LEU A 85 -0.71 -21.61 -6.95
N ASP A 86 -0.07 -22.71 -7.34
CA ASP A 86 1.39 -22.79 -7.46
C ASP A 86 1.92 -21.82 -8.52
N TYR A 87 1.23 -21.69 -9.66
CA TYR A 87 1.57 -20.70 -10.68
C TYR A 87 1.50 -19.27 -10.15
N VAL A 88 0.42 -18.92 -9.44
CA VAL A 88 0.26 -17.58 -8.84
C VAL A 88 1.36 -17.30 -7.82
N ASN A 89 1.69 -18.28 -6.97
CA ASN A 89 2.77 -18.18 -5.99
C ASN A 89 4.15 -18.00 -6.64
N HIS A 90 4.40 -18.73 -7.73
CA HIS A 90 5.64 -18.59 -8.50
C HIS A 90 5.76 -17.20 -9.12
N GLU A 91 4.70 -16.69 -9.76
CA GLU A 91 4.69 -15.35 -10.31
C GLU A 91 4.84 -14.29 -9.21
N LEU A 92 4.19 -14.45 -8.05
CA LEU A 92 4.36 -13.54 -6.91
C LEU A 92 5.82 -13.45 -6.47
N LYS A 93 6.47 -14.60 -6.30
CA LYS A 93 7.87 -14.67 -5.92
C LYS A 93 8.74 -13.95 -6.96
N ARG A 94 8.56 -14.27 -8.25
CA ARG A 94 9.30 -13.66 -9.35
C ARG A 94 9.14 -12.14 -9.38
N ASN A 95 7.92 -11.61 -9.25
CA ASN A 95 7.68 -10.17 -9.32
C ASN A 95 8.20 -9.44 -8.07
N ARG A 96 8.24 -10.09 -6.89
CA ARG A 96 8.89 -9.56 -5.69
C ARG A 96 10.41 -9.46 -5.88
N GLU A 97 11.04 -10.51 -6.41
CA GLU A 97 12.47 -10.49 -6.74
C GLU A 97 12.80 -9.38 -7.74
N LEU A 98 12.00 -9.24 -8.81
CA LEU A 98 12.15 -8.15 -9.78
C LEU A 98 11.97 -6.76 -9.16
N LYS A 99 11.06 -6.61 -8.19
CA LYS A 99 10.87 -5.34 -7.49
C LYS A 99 12.08 -4.97 -6.62
N ASP A 100 12.73 -5.97 -6.01
CA ASP A 100 13.90 -5.74 -5.16
C ASP A 100 15.16 -5.41 -5.99
N GLU A 101 15.17 -5.78 -7.28
CA GLU A 101 16.24 -5.48 -8.24
C GLU A 101 16.13 -4.10 -8.92
N LEU A 102 14.97 -3.41 -8.81
CA LEU A 102 14.69 -2.09 -9.41
C LEU A 102 14.82 -0.92 -8.43
#